data_AF-A0A454VY89-F1
#
_entry.id   AF-A0A454VY89-F1
#
_cell.length_a   1.000
_cell.length_b   1.000
_cell.length_c   1.000
_cell.angle_alpha   90.00
_cell.angle_beta   90.00
_cell.angle_gamma   90.00
#
_symmetry.space_group_name_H-M   'P 1'
#
loop_
_entity.id
_entity.type
_entity.pdbx_description
1 polymer ?
#
loop_
_entity_poly.entity_id
_entity_poly.type
_entity_poly.pdbx_seq_one_letter_code
_entity_poly.pdbx_strand_id
1 'polypeptide(L)'
;MWSTGALRAHLLAAGLAGTVATPREENLRSYRLFAARDPRVLLGLDPVRGWDEAGLLRLMADRCGGSGDPGNRSGPDVIDPERTLRGLDAFAERLGAAAARRVPVLLGTGHPHRLLGFYAALADALSAAGC
;
A
#
# COMPACT_ATOMS: atom_id res chain seq x y z
N MET A 1 -13.25 -4.72 -19.25
CA MET A 1 -12.87 -5.17 -17.89
C MET A 1 -11.56 -5.93 -18.03
N TRP A 2 -10.53 -5.59 -17.25
CA TRP A 2 -9.22 -6.27 -17.33
C TRP A 2 -9.33 -7.65 -16.68
N SER A 3 -8.66 -8.67 -17.23
CA SER A 3 -8.54 -9.95 -16.53
C SER A 3 -7.51 -9.84 -15.39
N THR A 4 -7.61 -10.70 -14.37
CA THR A 4 -6.62 -10.77 -13.28
C THR A 4 -5.20 -10.97 -13.82
N GLY A 5 -5.05 -11.82 -14.85
CA GLY A 5 -3.76 -12.04 -15.51
C GLY A 5 -3.22 -10.80 -16.21
N ALA A 6 -4.08 -10.01 -16.89
CA ALA A 6 -3.66 -8.77 -17.53
C ALA A 6 -3.26 -7.71 -16.51
N LEU A 7 -4.00 -7.59 -15.40
CA LEU A 7 -3.65 -6.68 -14.31
C LEU A 7 -2.32 -7.07 -13.66
N ARG A 8 -2.11 -8.37 -13.39
CA ARG A 8 -0.83 -8.90 -12.89
C ARG A 8 0.32 -8.55 -13.81
N ALA A 9 0.17 -8.77 -15.11
CA ALA A 9 1.20 -8.46 -16.10
C ALA A 9 1.54 -6.97 -16.11
N HIS A 10 0.54 -6.11 -15.99
CA HIS A 10 0.75 -4.67 -15.89
C HIS A 10 1.46 -4.24 -14.61
N LEU A 11 1.09 -4.79 -13.45
CA LEU A 11 1.76 -4.49 -12.17
C LEU A 11 3.27 -4.80 -12.25
N LEU A 12 3.63 -5.93 -12.86
CA LEU A 12 5.02 -6.33 -13.06
C LEU A 12 5.73 -5.44 -14.08
N ALA A 13 5.12 -5.20 -15.24
CA ALA A 13 5.72 -4.40 -16.31
C ALA A 13 5.94 -2.94 -15.90
N ALA A 14 5.07 -2.39 -15.06
CA ALA A 14 5.16 -1.03 -14.55
C ALA A 14 6.06 -0.89 -13.30
N GLY A 15 6.57 -2.00 -12.76
CA GLY A 15 7.37 -1.99 -11.52
C GLY A 15 6.58 -1.60 -10.26
N LEU A 16 5.26 -1.79 -10.28
CA LEU A 16 4.37 -1.55 -9.13
C LEU A 16 4.33 -2.75 -8.17
N ALA A 17 4.61 -3.95 -8.68
CA ALA A 17 4.84 -5.16 -7.91
C ALA A 17 5.94 -6.01 -8.60
N GLY A 18 6.38 -7.08 -7.94
CA GLY A 18 7.62 -7.76 -8.27
C GLY A 18 8.81 -7.00 -7.69
N THR A 19 9.94 -7.00 -8.39
CA THR A 19 11.11 -6.19 -8.03
C THR A 19 10.77 -4.71 -8.20
N VAL A 20 10.82 -3.96 -7.10
CA VAL A 20 10.51 -2.52 -7.09
C VAL A 20 11.78 -1.68 -7.10
N ALA A 21 11.66 -0.41 -7.46
CA ALA A 21 12.79 0.52 -7.56
C ALA A 21 13.42 0.86 -6.20
N THR A 22 12.63 0.84 -5.12
CA THR A 22 13.13 1.13 -3.77
C THR A 22 14.02 -0.02 -3.29
N PRO A 23 15.29 0.24 -2.96
CA PRO A 23 16.21 -0.79 -2.51
C PRO A 23 15.88 -1.24 -1.08
N ARG A 24 16.32 -2.45 -0.75
CA ARG A 24 16.07 -3.10 0.54
C ARG A 24 16.57 -2.26 1.72
N GLU A 25 17.73 -1.64 1.57
CA GLU A 25 18.38 -0.79 2.56
C GLU A 25 17.50 0.40 2.98
N GLU A 26 16.83 1.01 2.00
CA GLU A 26 15.96 2.17 2.20
C GLU A 26 14.66 1.80 2.91
N ASN A 27 14.06 0.66 2.54
CA ASN A 27 12.90 0.11 3.25
C ASN A 27 13.27 -0.22 4.70
N LEU A 28 14.37 -0.94 4.92
CA LEU A 28 14.84 -1.26 6.27
C LEU A 28 15.11 0.02 7.07
N ARG A 29 15.76 1.05 6.50
CA ARG A 29 15.93 2.35 7.16
C ARG A 29 14.60 2.96 7.57
N SER A 30 13.60 2.95 6.69
CA SER A 30 12.26 3.46 6.98
C SER A 30 11.60 2.68 8.12
N TYR A 31 11.79 1.36 8.18
CA TYR A 31 11.29 0.53 9.28
C TYR A 31 11.92 0.91 10.62
N ARG A 32 13.24 1.15 10.66
CA ARG A 32 13.93 1.60 11.88
C ARG A 32 13.41 2.95 12.35
N LEU A 33 13.27 3.90 11.43
CA LEU A 33 12.73 5.23 11.74
C LEU A 33 11.29 5.15 12.26
N PHE A 34 10.46 4.28 11.68
CA PHE A 34 9.08 4.09 12.15
C PHE A 34 9.05 3.46 13.55
N ALA A 35 9.86 2.43 13.81
CA ALA A 35 10.00 1.82 15.13
C ALA A 35 10.46 2.83 16.19
N ALA A 36 11.36 3.74 15.82
CA ALA A 36 11.82 4.86 16.64
C ALA A 36 10.81 6.02 16.75
N ARG A 37 9.63 5.90 16.13
CA ARG A 37 8.57 6.93 16.09
C ARG A 37 9.06 8.28 15.54
N ASP A 38 9.96 8.25 14.55
CA ASP A 38 10.44 9.46 13.89
C ASP A 38 9.28 10.16 13.16
N PRO A 39 8.96 11.43 13.50
CA PRO A 39 7.78 12.11 12.97
C PRO A 39 7.79 12.26 11.44
N ARG A 40 8.98 12.23 10.80
CA ARG A 40 9.12 12.38 9.35
C ARG A 40 8.60 11.17 8.58
N VAL A 41 8.58 9.98 9.18
CA VAL A 41 8.05 8.75 8.57
C VAL A 41 6.70 8.34 9.14
N LEU A 42 6.27 8.92 10.27
CA LEU A 42 4.92 8.75 10.78
C LEU A 42 3.88 9.53 9.98
N LEU A 43 4.28 10.60 9.28
CA LEU A 43 3.38 11.40 8.43
C LEU A 43 2.15 11.91 9.19
N GLY A 44 2.33 12.26 10.47
CA GLY A 44 1.26 12.73 11.35
C GLY A 44 0.32 11.64 11.88
N LEU A 45 0.59 10.36 11.60
CA LEU A 45 -0.18 9.23 12.11
C LEU A 45 0.36 8.76 13.46
N ASP A 46 -0.54 8.38 14.36
CA ASP A 46 -0.19 7.71 15.62
C ASP A 46 -0.36 6.19 15.48
N PRO A 47 0.72 5.39 15.51
CA PRO A 47 0.63 3.94 15.44
C PRO A 47 -0.13 3.38 16.64
N VAL A 48 -1.11 2.50 16.38
CA VAL A 48 -1.98 1.84 17.38
C VAL A 48 -1.21 1.16 18.51
N ARG A 49 0.04 0.74 18.25
CA ARG A 49 0.95 0.16 19.24
C ARG A 49 2.40 0.50 18.91
N GLY A 50 3.28 0.31 19.88
CA GLY A 50 4.73 0.29 19.64
C GLY A 50 5.13 -0.88 18.74
N TRP A 51 6.11 -0.65 17.87
CA TRP A 51 6.70 -1.66 17.00
C TRP A 51 8.22 -1.63 17.19
N ASP A 52 8.83 -2.80 17.32
CA ASP A 52 10.27 -2.96 17.16
C ASP A 52 10.61 -3.26 15.69
N GLU A 53 11.89 -3.18 15.34
CA GLU A 53 12.35 -3.41 13.95
C GLU A 53 11.96 -4.79 13.43
N ALA A 54 12.09 -5.82 14.26
CA ALA A 54 11.78 -7.21 13.90
C ALA A 54 10.28 -7.41 13.67
N GLY A 55 9.44 -6.84 14.54
CA GLY A 55 7.99 -6.88 14.41
C GLY A 55 7.50 -6.15 13.17
N LEU A 56 8.12 -5.02 12.83
CA LEU A 56 7.79 -4.26 11.63
C LEU A 56 8.26 -4.98 10.36
N LEU A 57 9.47 -5.56 10.37
CA LEU A 57 9.96 -6.38 9.26
C LEU A 57 9.00 -7.55 8.98
N ARG A 58 8.57 -8.26 10.02
CA ARG A 58 7.59 -9.35 9.89
C ARG A 58 6.25 -8.84 9.36
N LEU A 59 5.75 -7.72 9.88
CA LEU A 59 4.52 -7.11 9.38
C LEU A 59 4.62 -6.82 7.88
N MET A 60 5.72 -6.22 7.44
CA MET A 60 5.91 -5.86 6.04
C MET A 60 6.10 -7.10 5.17
N ALA A 61 6.79 -8.14 5.65
CA ALA A 61 6.83 -9.43 4.98
C ALA A 61 5.43 -10.08 4.88
N ASP A 62 4.59 -9.96 5.90
CA ASP A 62 3.21 -10.49 5.93
C ASP A 62 2.24 -9.69 5.06
N ARG A 63 2.42 -8.38 4.94
CA ARG A 63 1.51 -7.52 4.15
C ARG A 63 1.96 -7.37 2.70
N CYS A 64 3.25 -7.21 2.47
CA CYS A 64 3.81 -6.92 1.15
C CYS A 64 4.46 -8.15 0.49
N GLY A 65 4.81 -9.19 1.24
CA GLY A 65 5.36 -10.44 0.68
C GLY A 65 6.85 -10.44 0.34
N GLY A 66 7.58 -9.41 0.76
CA GLY A 66 9.05 -9.38 0.73
C GLY A 66 9.68 -10.31 1.77
N SER A 67 11.02 -10.37 1.79
CA SER A 67 11.75 -11.22 2.74
C SER A 67 11.54 -10.75 4.18
N GLY A 68 11.19 -11.69 5.07
CA GLY A 68 11.14 -11.47 6.52
C GLY A 68 12.45 -11.79 7.25
N ASP A 69 13.50 -12.19 6.52
CA ASP A 69 14.79 -12.54 7.10
C ASP A 69 15.58 -11.27 7.50
N PRO A 70 15.95 -11.09 8.78
CA PRO A 70 16.77 -9.94 9.20
C PRO A 70 18.20 -9.97 8.64
N GLY A 71 18.67 -11.13 8.17
CA GLY A 71 19.94 -11.29 7.46
C GLY A 71 19.92 -10.71 6.03
N ASN A 72 18.74 -10.58 5.42
CA ASN A 72 18.59 -9.98 4.10
C ASN A 72 18.55 -8.45 4.16
N ARG A 73 19.73 -7.85 4.06
CA ARG A 73 19.98 -6.43 4.38
C ARG A 73 20.14 -5.52 3.16
N SER A 74 20.35 -6.06 1.96
CA SER A 74 20.77 -5.27 0.79
C SER A 74 20.26 -5.83 -0.52
N GLY A 75 20.18 -4.98 -1.54
CA GLY A 75 19.78 -5.35 -2.90
C GLY A 75 18.33 -4.96 -3.22
N PRO A 76 17.74 -5.54 -4.28
CA PRO A 76 16.37 -5.23 -4.66
C PRO A 76 15.38 -5.70 -3.59
N ASP A 77 14.33 -4.91 -3.35
CA ASP A 77 13.17 -5.36 -2.57
C ASP A 77 12.02 -5.77 -3.50
N VAL A 78 11.07 -6.50 -2.94
CA VAL A 78 9.96 -7.10 -3.69
C VAL A 78 8.63 -6.80 -3.02
N ILE A 79 7.64 -6.44 -3.84
CA ILE A 79 6.22 -6.46 -3.48
C ILE A 79 5.57 -7.65 -4.19
N ASP A 80 4.96 -8.56 -3.43
CA ASP A 80 4.29 -9.74 -3.98
C ASP A 80 3.08 -9.32 -4.85
N PRO A 81 3.08 -9.68 -6.15
CA PRO A 81 2.02 -9.29 -7.07
C PRO A 81 0.67 -9.94 -6.70
N GLU A 82 0.66 -11.15 -6.16
CA GLU A 82 -0.58 -11.84 -5.77
C GLU A 82 -1.18 -11.22 -4.51
N ARG A 83 -0.34 -10.78 -3.56
CA ARG A 83 -0.81 -10.00 -2.41
C ARG A 83 -1.36 -8.64 -2.83
N THR A 84 -0.72 -8.01 -3.82
CA THR A 84 -1.18 -6.74 -4.39
C THR A 84 -2.56 -6.92 -5.02
N LEU A 85 -2.76 -7.95 -5.85
CA LEU A 85 -4.05 -8.26 -6.46
C LEU A 85 -5.14 -8.51 -5.42
N ARG A 86 -4.87 -9.36 -4.41
CA ARG A 86 -5.81 -9.58 -3.31
C ARG A 86 -6.15 -8.30 -2.54
N GLY A 87 -5.17 -7.41 -2.36
CA GLY A 87 -5.38 -6.11 -1.74
C GLY A 87 -6.27 -5.19 -2.57
N LEU A 88 -6.12 -5.20 -3.90
CA LEU A 88 -6.98 -4.44 -4.82
C LEU A 88 -8.41 -4.97 -4.82
N ASP A 89 -8.59 -6.30 -4.80
CA ASP A 89 -9.92 -6.92 -4.69
C ASP A 89 -10.61 -6.52 -3.37
N ALA A 90 -9.90 -6.65 -2.24
CA ALA A 90 -10.42 -6.23 -0.93
C ALA A 90 -10.75 -4.73 -0.87
N PHE A 91 -9.95 -3.89 -1.53
CA PHE A 91 -10.22 -2.46 -1.65
C PHE A 91 -11.49 -2.19 -2.47
N ALA A 92 -11.68 -2.87 -3.60
CA ALA A 92 -12.87 -2.77 -4.42
C ALA A 92 -14.13 -3.22 -3.67
N GLU A 93 -14.07 -4.34 -2.95
CA GLU A 93 -15.16 -4.81 -2.09
C GLU A 93 -15.52 -3.77 -1.01
N ARG A 94 -14.51 -3.19 -0.36
CA ARG A 94 -14.72 -2.21 0.71
C ARG A 94 -15.35 -0.91 0.20
N LEU A 95 -14.97 -0.47 -1.00
CA LEU A 95 -15.58 0.66 -1.68
C LEU A 95 -17.02 0.36 -2.09
N GLY A 96 -17.28 -0.82 -2.67
CA GLY A 96 -18.63 -1.26 -3.05
C GLY A 96 -19.56 -1.30 -1.84
N ALA A 97 -19.08 -1.83 -0.71
CA ALA A 97 -19.83 -1.85 0.55
C ALA A 97 -20.08 -0.44 1.12
N ALA A 98 -19.16 0.51 0.92
CA ALA A 98 -19.38 1.90 1.32
C ALA A 98 -20.47 2.56 0.47
N ALA A 99 -20.40 2.40 -0.86
CA ALA A 99 -21.40 2.89 -1.81
C ALA A 99 -22.79 2.33 -1.56
N ALA A 100 -22.91 1.00 -1.39
CA ALA A 100 -24.19 0.34 -1.12
C ALA A 100 -24.85 0.84 0.17
N ARG A 101 -24.05 1.20 1.17
CA ARG A 101 -24.51 1.70 2.47
C ARG A 101 -24.57 3.24 2.55
N ARG A 102 -24.13 3.96 1.51
CA ARG A 102 -24.09 5.43 1.47
C ARG A 102 -23.42 6.03 2.70
N VAL A 103 -22.29 5.45 3.10
CA VAL A 103 -21.57 5.94 4.28
C VAL A 103 -20.61 7.06 3.88
N PRO A 104 -20.38 8.06 4.76
CA PRO A 104 -19.39 9.11 4.50
C PRO A 104 -18.00 8.52 4.21
N VAL A 105 -17.34 9.03 3.17
CA VAL A 105 -15.97 8.63 2.79
C VAL A 105 -15.04 9.84 2.77
N LEU A 106 -13.95 9.77 3.54
CA LEU A 106 -12.85 10.73 3.44
C LEU A 106 -11.81 10.22 2.44
N LEU A 107 -11.48 11.05 1.44
CA LEU A 107 -10.41 10.79 0.48
C LEU A 107 -9.21 11.68 0.77
N GLY A 108 -8.01 11.09 0.74
CA GLY A 108 -6.75 11.80 0.93
C GLY A 108 -5.65 11.17 0.08
N THR A 109 -4.69 11.97 -0.37
CA THR A 109 -3.56 11.50 -1.19
C THR A 109 -2.25 12.10 -0.71
N GLY A 110 -1.23 11.24 -0.58
CA GLY A 110 0.17 11.68 -0.41
C GLY A 110 0.85 12.07 -1.73
N HIS A 111 0.17 11.90 -2.87
CA HIS A 111 0.70 12.16 -4.21
C HIS A 111 -0.25 13.06 -5.02
N PRO A 112 -0.47 14.31 -4.59
CA PRO A 112 -1.49 15.18 -5.15
C PRO A 112 -1.27 15.54 -6.62
N HIS A 113 -0.07 15.35 -7.17
CA HIS A 113 0.16 15.59 -8.60
C HIS A 113 -0.11 14.37 -9.48
N ARG A 114 0.24 13.17 -9.02
CA ARG A 114 0.13 11.96 -9.85
C ARG A 114 -1.19 11.21 -9.69
N LEU A 115 -1.79 11.27 -8.51
CA LEU A 115 -2.98 10.47 -8.18
C LEU A 115 -4.27 11.28 -8.09
N LEU A 116 -4.22 12.60 -8.27
CA LEU A 116 -5.41 13.44 -8.10
C LEU A 116 -6.56 13.02 -9.02
N GLY A 117 -6.28 12.74 -10.30
CA GLY A 117 -7.31 12.28 -11.24
C GLY A 117 -7.95 10.95 -10.83
N PHE A 118 -7.16 10.03 -10.25
CA PHE A 118 -7.68 8.77 -9.73
C PHE A 118 -8.62 8.99 -8.53
N TYR A 119 -8.21 9.82 -7.56
CA TYR A 119 -9.04 10.13 -6.40
C TYR A 119 -10.28 10.96 -6.76
N ALA A 120 -10.18 11.88 -7.72
CA ALA A 120 -11.33 12.64 -8.21
C ALA A 120 -12.39 11.73 -8.84
N ALA A 121 -11.99 10.79 -9.70
CA ALA A 121 -12.91 9.82 -10.29
C ALA A 121 -13.60 8.93 -9.22
N LEU A 122 -12.87 8.53 -8.18
CA LEU A 122 -13.47 7.82 -7.04
C LEU A 122 -14.45 8.70 -6.26
N ALA A 123 -14.10 9.96 -6.02
CA ALA A 123 -14.96 10.92 -5.33
C ALA A 123 -16.28 11.12 -6.07
N ASP A 124 -16.22 11.34 -7.39
CA ASP A 124 -17.40 11.54 -8.24
C ASP A 124 -18.31 10.31 -8.21
N ALA A 125 -17.75 9.10 -8.33
CA ALA A 125 -18.51 7.86 -8.29
C ALA A 125 -19.18 7.61 -6.93
N LEU A 126 -18.47 7.84 -5.83
CA LEU A 126 -19.01 7.70 -4.48
C LEU A 126 -20.10 8.75 -4.19
N SER A 127 -19.88 10.00 -4.60
CA SER A 127 -20.85 11.08 -4.49
C SER A 127 -22.13 10.79 -5.28
N ALA A 128 -22.00 10.29 -6.52
CA ALA A 128 -23.15 9.88 -7.34
C ALA A 128 -23.94 8.70 -6.73
N ALA A 129 -23.28 7.83 -5.96
CA ALA A 129 -23.94 6.77 -5.20
C ALA A 129 -24.64 7.27 -3.92
N GLY A 130 -24.37 8.51 -3.50
CA GLY A 130 -24.92 9.16 -2.32
C GLY A 130 -24.12 8.97 -1.04
N CYS A 131 -22.82 8.67 -1.13
CA CYS A 131 -21.89 8.67 0.01
C CYS A 131 -21.51 10.07 0.48
#